data_AF-A0A3N0HWX5-F1
#
_entry.id   AF-A0A3N0HWX5-F1
#
_cell.length_a   1.000
_cell.length_b   1.000
_cell.length_c   1.000
_cell.angle_alpha   90.00
_cell.angle_beta   90.00
_cell.angle_gamma   90.00
#
_symmetry.space_group_name_H-M   'P 1'
#
loop_
_entity.id
_entity.type
_entity.pdbx_description
1 polymer ?
#
loop_
_entity_poly.entity_id
_entity_poly.type
_entity_poly.pdbx_seq_one_letter_code
_entity_poly.pdbx_strand_id
1 'polypeptide(L)'
;MSKLSHKEREQLATIIDQENAMLKRVRRIIRWETILLVIFVILYIWGAYITNDAFLPNISPGLKVVFRWIGLIGTIVFVVLMILSFISYRNGRRGLLAKIDLYQGKEEK
;
A
#
# COMPACT_ATOMS: atom_id res chain seq x y z
N MET A 1 11.71 -21.48 -31.59
CA MET A 1 10.93 -20.26 -31.28
C MET A 1 9.52 -20.42 -31.81
N SER A 2 8.53 -20.77 -30.97
CA SER A 2 7.15 -20.55 -31.38
C SER A 2 6.87 -19.07 -31.22
N LYS A 3 6.64 -18.38 -32.34
CA LYS A 3 5.98 -17.07 -32.28
C LYS A 3 4.64 -17.32 -31.59
N LEU A 4 4.36 -16.59 -30.51
CA LEU A 4 3.05 -16.61 -29.86
C LEU A 4 1.96 -16.51 -30.95
N SER A 5 1.04 -17.46 -30.94
CA SER A 5 -0.12 -17.46 -31.82
C SER A 5 -0.95 -16.19 -31.58
N HIS A 6 -1.71 -15.75 -32.59
CA HIS A 6 -2.56 -14.55 -32.47
C HIS A 6 -3.45 -14.59 -31.22
N LYS A 7 -4.03 -15.77 -30.94
CA LYS A 7 -4.88 -16.02 -29.78
C LYS A 7 -4.12 -15.91 -28.46
N GLU A 8 -2.88 -16.39 -28.40
CA GLU A 8 -2.03 -16.30 -27.20
C GLU A 8 -1.60 -14.86 -26.93
N ARG A 9 -1.36 -14.07 -27.99
CA ARG A 9 -1.05 -12.64 -27.86
C ARG A 9 -2.23 -11.83 -27.31
N GLU A 10 -3.45 -12.08 -27.78
CA GLU A 10 -4.65 -11.40 -27.29
C GLU A 10 -4.96 -11.75 -25.83
N GLN A 11 -4.81 -13.03 -25.47
CA GLN A 11 -4.94 -13.47 -24.08
C GLN A 11 -3.89 -12.79 -23.18
N LEU A 12 -2.63 -12.74 -23.64
CA LEU A 12 -1.56 -12.09 -22.90
C LEU A 12 -1.80 -10.58 -22.73
N ALA A 13 -2.27 -9.89 -23.77
CA ALA A 13 -2.65 -8.47 -23.67
C ALA A 13 -3.75 -8.24 -22.64
N THR A 14 -4.77 -9.10 -22.61
CA THR A 14 -5.88 -9.02 -21.64
C THR A 14 -5.37 -9.22 -20.21
N ILE A 15 -4.47 -10.18 -19.98
CA ILE A 15 -3.86 -10.43 -18.66
C ILE A 15 -3.04 -9.23 -18.21
N ILE A 16 -2.24 -8.64 -19.11
CA ILE A 16 -1.43 -7.44 -18.83
C ILE A 16 -2.33 -6.28 -18.39
N ASP A 17 -3.43 -6.02 -19.09
CA ASP A 17 -4.35 -4.94 -18.74
C ASP A 17 -5.02 -5.15 -17.38
N GLN A 18 -5.44 -6.38 -17.09
CA GLN A 18 -6.01 -6.74 -15.79
C GLN A 18 -5.01 -6.57 -14.64
N GLU A 19 -3.78 -7.08 -14.80
CA GLU A 19 -2.71 -6.95 -13.80
C GLU A 19 -2.29 -5.49 -13.60
N ASN A 20 -2.22 -4.70 -14.67
CA ASN A 20 -1.94 -3.27 -14.59
C ASN A 20 -3.04 -2.51 -13.83
N ALA A 21 -4.31 -2.84 -14.09
CA ALA A 21 -5.44 -2.29 -13.33
C ALA A 21 -5.36 -2.68 -11.84
N MET A 22 -4.99 -3.93 -11.54
CA MET A 22 -4.77 -4.38 -10.16
C MET A 22 -3.63 -3.62 -9.48
N LEU A 23 -2.48 -3.43 -10.14
CA LEU A 23 -1.35 -2.67 -9.61
C LEU A 23 -1.70 -1.19 -9.35
N LYS A 24 -2.54 -0.58 -10.18
CA LYS A 24 -3.06 0.77 -9.92
C LYS A 24 -3.93 0.81 -8.67
N ARG A 25 -4.72 -0.23 -8.40
CA ARG A 25 -5.49 -0.36 -7.14
C ARG A 25 -4.57 -0.54 -5.94
N VAL A 26 -3.57 -1.43 -6.02
CA VAL A 26 -2.57 -1.61 -4.95
C VAL A 26 -1.84 -0.30 -4.64
N ARG A 27 -1.46 0.47 -5.66
CA ARG A 27 -0.86 1.81 -5.47
C ARG A 27 -1.79 2.76 -4.72
N ARG A 28 -3.10 2.69 -4.96
CA ARG A 28 -4.10 3.48 -4.24
C ARG A 28 -4.23 3.03 -2.79
N ILE A 29 -4.20 1.72 -2.54
CA ILE A 29 -4.21 1.14 -1.19
C ILE A 29 -3.01 1.63 -0.39
N ILE A 30 -1.79 1.54 -0.96
CA ILE A 30 -0.57 2.05 -0.31
C ILE A 30 -0.72 3.52 0.09
N ARG A 31 -1.27 4.37 -0.78
CA ARG A 31 -1.50 5.79 -0.44
C ARG A 31 -2.44 5.97 0.76
N TRP A 32 -3.55 5.23 0.79
CA TRP A 32 -4.49 5.29 1.90
C TRP A 32 -3.89 4.75 3.19
N GLU A 33 -3.13 3.65 3.12
CA GLU A 33 -2.38 3.11 4.25
C GLU A 33 -1.36 4.12 4.78
N THR A 34 -0.67 4.87 3.91
CA THR A 34 0.23 5.95 4.33
C THR A 34 -0.49 7.07 5.06
N ILE A 35 -1.63 7.52 4.55
CA ILE A 35 -2.42 8.56 5.22
C ILE A 35 -2.88 8.09 6.60
N LEU A 36 -3.42 6.86 6.68
CA LEU A 36 -3.90 6.30 7.95
C LEU A 36 -2.76 6.07 8.95
N LEU A 37 -1.60 5.60 8.48
CA LEU A 37 -0.41 5.46 9.32
C LEU A 37 -0.02 6.79 9.95
N VAL A 38 0.03 7.86 9.14
CA VAL A 38 0.36 9.22 9.64
C VAL A 38 -0.64 9.67 10.69
N ILE A 39 -1.94 9.43 10.48
CA ILE A 39 -2.98 9.75 11.46
C ILE A 39 -2.74 9.01 12.77
N PHE A 40 -2.46 7.71 12.74
CA PHE A 40 -2.18 6.94 13.96
C PHE A 40 -0.92 7.39 14.69
N VAL A 41 0.14 7.77 13.96
CA VAL A 41 1.36 8.35 14.54
C VAL A 41 1.06 9.68 15.22
N ILE A 42 0.29 10.56 14.58
CA ILE A 42 -0.14 11.84 15.17
C ILE A 42 -0.96 11.58 16.44
N LEU A 43 -1.92 10.65 16.40
CA LEU A 43 -2.74 10.29 17.55
C LEU A 43 -1.89 9.74 18.71
N TYR A 44 -0.88 8.92 18.41
CA TYR A 44 0.05 8.41 19.41
C TYR A 44 0.85 9.55 20.05
N ILE A 45 1.46 10.42 19.24
CA ILE A 45 2.25 11.56 19.73
C ILE A 45 1.37 12.49 20.57
N TRP A 46 0.17 12.79 20.09
CA TRP A 46 -0.78 13.63 20.80
C TRP A 46 -1.20 13.03 22.13
N GLY A 47 -1.57 11.75 22.17
CA GLY A 47 -1.96 11.06 23.40
C GLY A 47 -0.81 10.84 24.40
N ALA A 48 0.43 10.78 23.92
CA ALA A 48 1.61 10.52 24.76
C ALA A 48 2.31 11.79 25.29
N TYR A 49 2.42 12.84 24.48
CA TYR A 49 3.30 13.98 24.75
C TYR A 49 2.58 15.31 24.90
N ILE A 50 1.39 15.47 24.32
CA ILE A 50 0.69 16.77 24.36
C ILE A 50 -0.08 16.89 25.67
N THR A 51 0.48 17.66 26.60
CA THR A 51 -0.08 17.93 27.92
C THR A 51 -1.07 19.09 27.90
N ASN A 52 -0.72 20.20 27.25
CA ASN A 52 -1.56 21.38 27.07
C ASN A 52 -2.06 21.46 25.63
N ASP A 53 -3.31 21.05 25.42
CA ASP A 53 -3.96 21.11 24.11
C ASP A 53 -4.89 22.33 24.04
N ALA A 54 -4.61 23.27 23.13
CA ALA A 54 -5.47 24.43 22.90
C ALA A 54 -6.77 24.08 22.17
N PHE A 55 -6.80 22.99 21.39
CA PHE A 55 -7.98 22.54 20.65
C PHE A 55 -8.94 21.73 21.54
N LEU A 56 -8.41 20.94 22.47
CA LEU A 56 -9.19 20.12 23.39
C LEU A 56 -8.76 20.33 24.86
N PRO A 57 -9.05 21.52 25.43
CA PRO A 57 -8.43 22.00 26.67
C PRO A 57 -8.82 21.29 27.97
N ASN A 58 -9.79 20.38 27.97
CA ASN A 58 -10.29 19.71 29.19
C ASN A 58 -10.38 18.18 29.06
N ILE A 59 -9.52 17.57 28.25
CA ILE A 59 -9.55 16.11 28.09
C ILE A 59 -9.03 15.40 29.35
N SER A 60 -9.79 14.38 29.77
CA SER A 60 -9.41 13.57 30.94
C SER A 60 -8.13 12.78 30.69
N PRO A 61 -7.28 12.58 31.72
CA PRO A 61 -6.06 11.79 31.59
C PRO A 61 -6.32 10.37 31.07
N GLY A 62 -7.42 9.75 31.50
CA GLY A 62 -7.82 8.41 31.04
C GLY A 62 -8.08 8.35 29.54
N LEU A 63 -8.73 9.38 28.97
CA LEU A 63 -9.00 9.43 27.54
C LEU A 63 -7.71 9.60 26.71
N LYS A 64 -6.72 10.37 27.20
CA LYS A 64 -5.40 10.48 26.55
C LYS A 64 -4.68 9.13 26.48
N VAL A 65 -4.77 8.33 27.53
CA VAL A 65 -4.19 6.97 27.56
C VAL A 65 -4.86 6.08 26.51
N VAL A 66 -6.17 6.15 26.35
CA VAL A 66 -6.90 5.40 25.30
C VAL A 66 -6.42 5.82 23.91
N PHE A 67 -6.36 7.12 23.61
CA PHE A 67 -5.88 7.61 22.32
C PHE A 67 -4.43 7.21 22.04
N ARG A 68 -3.56 7.22 23.06
CA ARG A 68 -2.19 6.73 22.94
C ARG A 68 -2.15 5.26 22.52
N TRP A 69 -2.94 4.40 23.15
CA TRP A 69 -2.96 2.98 22.81
C TRP A 69 -3.57 2.71 21.43
N ILE A 70 -4.64 3.42 21.06
CA ILE A 70 -5.22 3.34 19.71
C ILE A 70 -4.18 3.77 18.66
N GLY A 71 -3.49 4.89 18.89
CA GLY A 71 -2.42 5.38 18.04
C GLY A 71 -1.29 4.37 17.90
N LEU A 72 -0.84 3.78 19.00
CA LEU A 72 0.25 2.79 19.00
C LEU A 72 -0.13 1.52 18.24
N ILE A 73 -1.27 0.91 18.58
CA ILE A 73 -1.74 -0.34 17.95
C ILE A 73 -2.00 -0.10 16.46
N GLY A 74 -2.69 0.99 16.12
CA GLY A 74 -2.94 1.37 14.73
C GLY A 74 -1.65 1.56 13.95
N THR A 75 -0.65 2.26 14.52
CA THR A 75 0.65 2.44 13.88
C THR A 75 1.31 1.10 13.56
N ILE A 76 1.37 0.17 14.53
CA ILE A 76 1.99 -1.14 14.35
C ILE A 76 1.29 -1.92 13.23
N VAL A 77 -0.05 -1.98 13.26
CA VAL A 77 -0.84 -2.68 12.23
C VAL A 77 -0.60 -2.09 10.84
N PHE A 78 -0.63 -0.76 10.73
CA PHE A 78 -0.48 -0.09 9.43
C PHE A 78 0.95 -0.15 8.89
N VAL A 79 1.98 -0.20 9.74
CA VAL A 79 3.36 -0.46 9.30
C VAL A 79 3.46 -1.85 8.67
N VAL A 80 2.89 -2.88 9.32
CA VAL A 80 2.89 -4.24 8.79
C VAL A 80 2.15 -4.31 7.46
N LEU A 81 0.95 -3.74 7.38
CA LEU A 81 0.16 -3.69 6.14
C LEU A 81 0.93 -2.97 5.02
N MET A 82 1.56 -1.83 5.33
CA MET A 82 2.33 -1.08 4.35
C MET A 82 3.51 -1.87 3.78
N ILE A 83 4.23 -2.63 4.61
CA ILE A 83 5.32 -3.50 4.15
C ILE A 83 4.78 -4.57 3.20
N LEU A 84 3.69 -5.25 3.57
CA LEU A 84 3.07 -6.28 2.75
C LEU A 84 2.57 -5.72 1.41
N SER A 85 1.89 -4.58 1.45
CA SER A 85 1.40 -3.88 0.26
C SER A 85 2.54 -3.45 -0.67
N PHE A 86 3.66 -2.98 -0.11
CA PHE A 86 4.84 -2.60 -0.89
C PHE A 86 5.53 -3.81 -1.55
N ILE A 87 5.68 -4.93 -0.82
CA ILE A 87 6.21 -6.18 -1.37
C ILE A 87 5.31 -6.69 -2.49
N SER A 88 3.99 -6.71 -2.27
CA SER A 88 3.00 -7.11 -3.26
C SER A 88 3.10 -6.26 -4.54
N TYR A 89 3.18 -4.93 -4.39
CA TYR A 89 3.34 -4.02 -5.52
C TYR A 89 4.64 -4.27 -6.30
N ARG A 90 5.77 -4.44 -5.60
CA ARG A 90 7.07 -4.68 -6.24
C ARG A 90 7.07 -5.99 -7.02
N ASN A 91 6.56 -7.06 -6.42
CA ASN A 91 6.50 -8.38 -7.04
C ASN A 91 5.55 -8.39 -8.23
N GLY A 92 4.35 -7.82 -8.09
CA GLY A 92 3.39 -7.72 -9.18
C GLY A 92 3.91 -6.86 -10.34
N ARG A 93 4.60 -5.75 -10.06
CA ARG A 93 5.20 -4.90 -11.11
C ARG A 93 6.30 -5.63 -11.88
N ARG A 94 7.15 -6.40 -11.20
CA ARG A 94 8.17 -7.24 -11.87
C ARG A 94 7.52 -8.29 -12.77
N GLY A 95 6.51 -9.00 -12.27
CA GLY A 95 5.77 -9.99 -13.06
C GLY A 95 5.10 -9.38 -14.29
N LEU A 96 4.47 -8.21 -14.15
CA LEU A 96 3.85 -7.50 -15.25
C LEU A 96 4.84 -7.08 -16.34
N LEU A 97 6.02 -6.56 -15.95
CA LEU A 97 7.05 -6.17 -16.91
C LEU A 97 7.55 -7.36 -17.72
N ALA A 98 7.82 -8.50 -17.09
CA ALA A 98 8.21 -9.72 -17.80
C ALA A 98 7.16 -10.17 -18.83
N LYS A 99 5.86 -10.03 -18.51
CA LYS A 99 4.77 -10.33 -19.45
C LYS A 99 4.71 -9.34 -20.61
N ILE A 100 4.98 -8.06 -20.35
CA ILE A 100 5.06 -7.02 -21.40
C ILE A 100 6.24 -7.28 -22.33
N ASP A 101 7.40 -7.66 -21.79
CA ASP A 101 8.60 -7.97 -22.59
C ASP A 101 8.35 -9.20 -23.49
N LEU A 102 7.71 -10.24 -22.94
CA LEU A 102 7.23 -11.40 -23.71
C LEU A 102 6.25 -10.99 -24.83
N TYR A 103 5.29 -10.12 -24.53
CA TYR A 103 4.34 -9.60 -25.53
C TYR A 103 5.03 -8.82 -26.65
N GLN A 104 6.04 -8.02 -26.31
CA GLN A 104 6.84 -7.25 -27.28
C GLN A 104 7.84 -8.10 -28.07
N GLY A 105 8.02 -9.38 -27.70
CA GLY A 105 9.04 -10.25 -28.29
C GLY A 105 10.47 -9.79 -28.01
N LYS A 106 10.66 -9.00 -26.94
CA LYS A 106 11.97 -8.62 -26.44
C LYS A 106 12.36 -9.66 -25.38
N GLU A 107 12.98 -10.75 -25.80
CA GLU A 107 13.69 -11.57 -24.82
C GLU A 107 14.97 -10.84 -24.39
N GLU A 108 15.21 -10.85 -23.08
CA GLU A 108 16.47 -10.48 -22.45
C GLU A 108 17.62 -11.18 -23.20
N LYS A 109 18.60 -10.39 -23.66
CA LYS A 109 19.92 -10.93 -23.97
C LYS A 109 20.66 -11.23 -22.67
#